data_AF-G7I280-F1
#
_entry.id   AF-G7I280-F1
#
_cell.length_a   1.000
_cell.length_b   1.000
_cell.length_c   1.000
_cell.angle_alpha   90.00
_cell.angle_beta   90.00
_cell.angle_gamma   90.00
#
_symmetry.space_group_name_H-M   'P 1'
#
loop_
_entity.id
_entity.type
_entity.pdbx_description
1 polymer ?
#
loop_
_entity_poly.entity_id
_entity_poly.type
_entity_poly.pdbx_seq_one_letter_code
_entity_poly.pdbx_strand_id
1 'polypeptide(L)'
;MAGDAKPLQSLDSNAETTNPLLSVEERFEIVGSIGEECIQDDELFNLLANKKDIVCYDGFEPSGRMHIAQGILKAINVNKLTSAGCRVKIWVADWFAKLNNKMGGDLNKIKTVGQYFIEIWKATGMDFEGGKVEFLWSSKEINGGADKYWPCVLDIAQNNSLKRIVRCSQIMGRSEQEDLTASQIFYPCMQCADIFFLQADICQLGMDQRKVNVLAREYCDVIKRRNKPIILSHHMLPGLQQGQEKMSKSNPLSSIYMEDEEAEVNLKIEKAYCPPKIVQANPCLEYIRYLIFPWFKEFTMECGADNGGNKTFKSFEKLVVDYESGEVNPEDLKPALSKSLNKILESIREHFRKDKNAKELLKEVKAYRVTREPISIGEAADAEALETLSMDESSNSNATSQQSLQRFETVKSVGEECTQEDELLNILANKPEPVCYDGFELSGRMDIAQGIMKTIHANKLVSAGCRVKIVIADWFAKLNTPSVS
;
A
#
# COMPACT_ATOMS: atom_id res chain seq x y z
N MET A 1 -30.53 27.91 59.43
CA MET A 1 -29.07 27.81 59.34
C MET A 1 -28.72 26.33 59.28
N ALA A 2 -28.06 25.94 58.18
CA ALA A 2 -27.26 24.74 57.94
C ALA A 2 -27.61 23.46 58.73
N GLY A 3 -28.20 22.49 58.04
CA GLY A 3 -27.75 21.10 58.17
C GLY A 3 -26.63 20.89 57.16
N ASP A 4 -25.58 20.15 57.52
CA ASP A 4 -24.77 19.40 56.55
C ASP A 4 -23.72 18.48 57.18
N ALA A 5 -23.60 17.33 56.49
CA ALA A 5 -22.43 16.48 56.25
C ALA A 5 -21.61 15.87 57.40
N LYS A 6 -21.73 14.53 57.54
CA LYS A 6 -20.62 13.65 57.92
C LYS A 6 -19.72 13.40 56.70
N PRO A 7 -18.37 13.32 56.84
CA PRO A 7 -17.47 13.14 55.70
C PRO A 7 -17.43 11.69 55.20
N LEU A 8 -17.34 11.57 53.87
CA LEU A 8 -17.12 10.34 53.08
C LEU A 8 -15.88 9.56 53.55
N GLN A 9 -16.05 8.25 53.73
CA GLN A 9 -14.96 7.28 53.62
C GLN A 9 -14.62 7.10 52.13
N SER A 10 -13.34 7.25 51.81
CA SER A 10 -12.76 6.92 50.51
C SER A 10 -12.87 5.42 50.26
N LEU A 11 -13.74 5.03 49.32
CA LEU A 11 -13.71 3.72 48.69
C LEU A 11 -12.66 3.75 47.59
N ASP A 12 -11.49 3.19 47.86
CA ASP A 12 -10.55 2.77 46.83
C ASP A 12 -11.19 1.63 46.03
N SER A 13 -11.85 1.97 44.92
CA SER A 13 -12.27 1.01 43.91
C SER A 13 -11.22 0.96 42.79
N ASN A 14 -10.07 0.35 43.07
CA ASN A 14 -9.24 -0.21 42.01
C ASN A 14 -9.93 -1.50 41.53
N ALA A 15 -10.97 -1.34 40.71
CA ALA A 15 -11.42 -2.40 39.83
C ALA A 15 -10.39 -2.51 38.71
N GLU A 16 -9.34 -3.29 38.95
CA GLU A 16 -8.56 -3.87 37.85
C GLU A 16 -9.54 -4.62 36.95
N THR A 17 -9.81 -4.07 35.78
CA THR A 17 -10.52 -4.74 34.69
C THR A 17 -9.63 -5.87 34.17
N THR A 18 -9.63 -7.00 34.88
CA THR A 18 -9.07 -8.24 34.40
C THR A 18 -9.94 -8.72 33.24
N ASN A 19 -9.60 -8.31 32.01
CA ASN A 19 -10.09 -9.01 30.83
C ASN A 19 -9.64 -10.48 30.97
N PRO A 20 -10.55 -11.46 31.03
CA PRO A 20 -10.13 -12.86 31.04
C PRO A 20 -9.32 -13.13 29.77
N LEU A 21 -8.13 -13.73 29.94
CA LEU A 21 -7.32 -14.14 28.79
C LEU A 21 -8.14 -15.14 27.96
N LEU A 22 -8.49 -14.74 26.73
CA LEU A 22 -9.17 -15.60 25.76
C LEU A 22 -8.39 -16.91 25.57
N SER A 23 -9.11 -18.03 25.45
CA SER A 23 -8.50 -19.31 25.12
C SER A 23 -7.91 -19.29 23.70
N VAL A 24 -7.07 -20.28 23.37
CA VAL A 24 -6.52 -20.39 22.01
C VAL A 24 -7.63 -20.62 21.00
N GLU A 25 -8.64 -21.40 21.36
CA GLU A 25 -9.83 -21.70 20.54
C GLU A 25 -10.66 -20.45 20.28
N GLU A 26 -10.95 -19.65 21.31
CA GLU A 26 -11.67 -18.38 21.15
C GLU A 26 -10.91 -17.40 20.25
N ARG A 27 -9.59 -17.30 20.43
CA ARG A 27 -8.74 -16.48 19.56
C ARG A 27 -8.75 -16.98 18.12
N PHE A 28 -8.69 -18.30 17.93
CA PHE A 28 -8.73 -18.92 16.61
C PHE A 28 -10.07 -18.68 15.90
N GLU A 29 -11.20 -18.79 16.60
CA GLU A 29 -12.52 -18.47 16.05
C GLU A 29 -12.63 -16.99 15.65
N ILE A 30 -12.16 -16.08 16.51
CA ILE A 30 -12.19 -14.63 16.23
C ILE A 30 -11.33 -14.31 15.01
N VAL A 31 -10.08 -14.76 14.98
CA VAL A 31 -9.14 -14.47 13.87
C VAL A 31 -9.58 -15.18 12.59
N GLY A 32 -9.98 -16.44 12.67
CA GLY A 32 -10.48 -17.22 11.54
C GLY A 32 -11.73 -16.60 10.91
N SER A 33 -12.61 -15.97 11.69
CA SER A 33 -13.81 -15.28 11.19
C SER A 33 -13.54 -14.05 10.29
N ILE A 34 -12.29 -13.63 10.15
CA ILE A 34 -11.87 -12.52 9.27
C ILE A 34 -11.63 -13.01 7.84
N GLY A 35 -11.07 -14.22 7.71
CA GLY A 35 -10.62 -14.76 6.43
C GLY A 35 -11.78 -15.37 5.65
N GLU A 36 -11.83 -15.08 4.36
CA GLU A 36 -12.48 -15.98 3.39
C GLU A 36 -11.60 -17.20 3.12
N GLU A 37 -10.28 -17.04 3.19
CA GLU A 37 -9.29 -18.12 3.09
C GLU A 37 -8.19 -17.95 4.15
N CYS A 38 -7.75 -19.06 4.72
CA CYS A 38 -6.60 -19.15 5.62
C CYS A 38 -5.58 -20.17 5.10
N ILE A 39 -4.31 -19.77 4.98
CA ILE A 39 -3.20 -20.64 4.57
C ILE A 39 -2.12 -20.59 5.66
N GLN A 40 -2.03 -21.57 6.58
CA GLN A 40 -2.98 -22.67 6.81
C GLN A 40 -3.53 -22.65 8.24
N ASP A 41 -4.74 -23.19 8.43
CA ASP A 41 -5.45 -23.18 9.72
C ASP A 41 -4.65 -23.83 10.85
N ASP A 42 -4.01 -24.97 10.60
CA ASP A 42 -3.16 -25.63 11.60
C ASP A 42 -1.96 -24.76 12.01
N GLU A 43 -1.36 -24.05 11.04
CA GLU A 43 -0.26 -23.14 11.31
C GLU A 43 -0.74 -21.91 12.10
N LEU A 44 -1.96 -21.40 11.82
CA LEU A 44 -2.58 -20.31 12.56
C LEU A 44 -2.89 -20.71 14.01
N PHE A 45 -3.49 -21.88 14.22
CA PHE A 45 -3.76 -22.40 15.55
C PHE A 45 -2.46 -22.55 16.36
N ASN A 46 -1.44 -23.14 15.76
CA ASN A 46 -0.12 -23.29 16.37
C ASN A 46 0.53 -21.93 16.67
N LEU A 47 0.40 -20.95 15.79
CA LEU A 47 0.90 -19.59 16.01
C LEU A 47 0.21 -18.94 17.21
N LEU A 48 -1.12 -19.02 17.29
CA LEU A 48 -1.91 -18.47 18.40
C LEU A 48 -1.59 -19.15 19.74
N ALA A 49 -1.35 -20.46 19.74
CA ALA A 49 -1.00 -21.22 20.93
C ALA A 49 0.39 -20.86 21.48
N ASN A 50 1.37 -20.62 20.59
CA ASN A 50 2.79 -20.61 20.97
C ASN A 50 3.44 -19.22 20.93
N LYS A 51 2.93 -18.27 20.13
CA LYS A 51 3.50 -16.92 20.02
C LYS A 51 2.65 -15.91 20.77
N LYS A 52 3.27 -15.18 21.70
CA LYS A 52 2.62 -14.09 22.45
C LYS A 52 2.43 -12.84 21.59
N ASP A 53 3.51 -12.33 21.01
CA ASP A 53 3.50 -11.10 20.23
C ASP A 53 3.34 -11.38 18.73
N ILE A 54 2.09 -11.63 18.33
CA ILE A 54 1.72 -11.88 16.93
C ILE A 54 1.59 -10.55 16.18
N VAL A 55 2.26 -10.44 15.04
CA VAL A 55 2.23 -9.26 14.17
C VAL A 55 1.42 -9.56 12.92
N CYS A 56 0.32 -8.84 12.75
CA CYS A 56 -0.48 -8.81 11.54
C CYS A 56 -0.13 -7.55 10.74
N TYR A 57 -0.29 -7.58 9.42
CA TYR A 57 -0.23 -6.36 8.62
C TYR A 57 -1.22 -6.34 7.46
N ASP A 58 -1.58 -5.13 7.03
CA ASP A 58 -2.23 -4.85 5.76
C ASP A 58 -1.63 -3.58 5.14
N GLY A 59 -1.58 -3.51 3.81
CA GLY A 59 -0.98 -2.41 3.05
C GLY A 59 -1.96 -1.70 2.14
N PHE A 60 -1.84 -0.37 2.08
CA PHE A 60 -2.75 0.48 1.32
C PHE A 60 -1.99 1.48 0.46
N GLU A 61 -2.22 1.45 -0.84
CA GLU A 61 -1.79 2.52 -1.76
C GLU A 61 -2.63 3.79 -1.52
N PRO A 62 -2.04 4.92 -1.10
CA PRO A 62 -2.76 6.18 -0.98
C PRO A 62 -3.08 6.73 -2.38
N SER A 63 -4.29 6.43 -2.84
CA SER A 63 -4.65 6.51 -4.27
C SER A 63 -5.99 7.20 -4.54
N GLY A 64 -6.49 7.99 -3.60
CA GLY A 64 -7.66 8.86 -3.76
C GLY A 64 -8.54 8.84 -2.54
N ARG A 65 -9.83 9.08 -2.73
CA ARG A 65 -10.84 8.93 -1.68
C ARG A 65 -10.88 7.46 -1.18
N MET A 66 -11.07 7.27 0.12
CA MET A 66 -11.13 5.94 0.73
C MET A 66 -12.55 5.37 0.59
N HIS A 67 -12.67 4.15 0.06
CA HIS A 67 -13.96 3.47 0.00
C HIS A 67 -14.26 2.68 1.28
N ILE A 68 -15.53 2.35 1.52
CA ILE A 68 -16.00 1.80 2.80
C ILE A 68 -15.31 0.50 3.24
N ALA A 69 -14.89 -0.36 2.30
CA ALA A 69 -14.13 -1.56 2.64
C ALA A 69 -12.71 -1.25 3.18
N GLN A 70 -12.05 -0.20 2.68
CA GLN A 70 -10.75 0.22 3.20
C GLN A 70 -10.86 0.86 4.59
N GLY A 71 -11.99 1.50 4.89
CA GLY A 71 -12.25 2.11 6.20
C GLY A 71 -12.93 1.17 7.18
N ILE A 72 -14.24 0.99 7.06
CA ILE A 72 -15.08 0.27 8.02
C ILE A 72 -14.78 -1.23 8.10
N LEU A 73 -14.75 -1.94 6.96
CA LEU A 73 -14.43 -3.37 6.99
C LEU A 73 -13.04 -3.63 7.56
N LYS A 74 -12.07 -2.77 7.21
CA LYS A 74 -10.74 -2.84 7.80
C LYS A 74 -10.74 -2.58 9.30
N ALA A 75 -11.43 -1.55 9.78
CA ALA A 75 -11.56 -1.29 11.21
C ALA A 75 -12.16 -2.48 11.98
N ILE A 76 -13.22 -3.10 11.44
CA ILE A 76 -13.83 -4.31 12.00
C ILE A 76 -12.79 -5.44 12.11
N ASN A 77 -12.05 -5.71 11.04
CA ASN A 77 -11.06 -6.79 11.00
C ASN A 77 -9.88 -6.51 11.93
N VAL A 78 -9.37 -5.27 11.96
CA VAL A 78 -8.31 -4.84 12.88
C VAL A 78 -8.75 -5.02 14.32
N ASN A 79 -9.96 -4.59 14.68
CA ASN A 79 -10.48 -4.69 16.04
C ASN A 79 -10.67 -6.16 16.48
N LYS A 80 -11.01 -7.07 15.56
CA LYS A 80 -11.01 -8.52 15.84
C LYS A 80 -9.60 -9.05 16.10
N LEU A 81 -8.60 -8.62 15.34
CA LEU A 81 -7.20 -9.04 15.56
C LEU A 81 -6.67 -8.54 16.90
N THR A 82 -6.91 -7.26 17.23
CA THR A 82 -6.41 -6.66 18.47
C THR A 82 -7.12 -7.21 19.70
N SER A 83 -8.42 -7.55 19.60
CA SER A 83 -9.14 -8.25 20.67
C SER A 83 -8.61 -9.68 20.89
N ALA A 84 -8.16 -10.36 19.83
CA ALA A 84 -7.46 -11.65 19.90
C ALA A 84 -5.98 -11.54 20.32
N GLY A 85 -5.53 -10.35 20.74
CA GLY A 85 -4.17 -10.12 21.27
C GLY A 85 -3.09 -9.89 20.22
N CYS A 86 -3.45 -9.69 18.95
CA CYS A 86 -2.47 -9.39 17.90
C CYS A 86 -2.11 -7.90 17.89
N ARG A 87 -0.90 -7.58 17.42
CA ARG A 87 -0.51 -6.24 16.99
C ARG A 87 -0.74 -6.12 15.49
N VAL A 88 -1.17 -4.96 15.03
CA VAL A 88 -1.49 -4.72 13.62
C VAL A 88 -0.68 -3.54 13.10
N LYS A 89 0.07 -3.78 12.01
CA LYS A 89 0.76 -2.75 11.26
C LYS A 89 -0.06 -2.37 10.03
N ILE A 90 -0.45 -1.10 9.94
CA ILE A 90 -1.07 -0.53 8.75
C ILE A 90 0.04 0.12 7.92
N TRP A 91 0.36 -0.50 6.78
CA TRP A 91 1.42 -0.08 5.88
C TRP A 91 0.88 0.94 4.86
N VAL A 92 1.22 2.21 5.08
CA VAL A 92 0.93 3.32 4.17
C VAL A 92 1.94 3.24 3.02
N ALA A 93 1.51 2.59 1.93
CA ALA A 93 2.36 2.16 0.83
C ALA A 93 2.59 3.29 -0.19
N ASP A 94 3.21 4.38 0.26
CA ASP A 94 3.41 5.60 -0.53
C ASP A 94 4.38 5.41 -1.72
N TRP A 95 5.48 4.66 -1.57
CA TRP A 95 6.32 4.29 -2.71
C TRP A 95 5.60 3.36 -3.68
N PHE A 96 4.82 2.42 -3.18
CA PHE A 96 4.03 1.51 -4.02
C PHE A 96 2.99 2.26 -4.85
N ALA A 97 2.28 3.21 -4.24
CA ALA A 97 1.37 4.09 -4.96
C ALA A 97 2.08 4.89 -6.06
N LYS A 98 3.32 5.37 -5.81
CA LYS A 98 4.14 6.04 -6.82
C LYS A 98 4.53 5.08 -7.96
N LEU A 99 5.02 3.87 -7.62
CA LEU A 99 5.42 2.85 -8.60
C LEU A 99 4.25 2.39 -9.49
N ASN A 100 3.02 2.43 -8.96
CA ASN A 100 1.78 2.14 -9.68
C ASN A 100 1.07 3.40 -10.23
N ASN A 101 1.82 4.50 -10.39
CA ASN A 101 1.41 5.77 -10.99
C ASN A 101 0.11 6.38 -10.41
N LYS A 102 -0.15 6.19 -9.11
CA LYS A 102 -1.28 6.83 -8.43
C LYS A 102 -0.99 8.32 -8.26
N MET A 103 -2.05 9.15 -8.35
CA MET A 103 -1.92 10.62 -8.26
C MET A 103 -0.92 11.22 -9.27
N GLY A 104 -0.76 10.56 -10.43
CA GLY A 104 0.22 10.96 -11.44
C GLY A 104 1.68 10.78 -11.01
N GLY A 105 1.94 9.89 -10.05
CA GLY A 105 3.29 9.63 -9.52
C GLY A 105 3.82 10.72 -8.58
N ASP A 106 2.98 11.70 -8.22
CA ASP A 106 3.31 12.79 -7.31
C ASP A 106 3.33 12.33 -5.86
N LEU A 107 4.53 12.14 -5.31
CA LEU A 107 4.71 11.64 -3.95
C LEU A 107 4.16 12.58 -2.87
N ASN A 108 4.09 13.89 -3.12
CA ASN A 108 3.54 14.83 -2.17
C ASN A 108 2.02 14.65 -2.06
N LYS A 109 1.33 14.55 -3.21
CA LYS A 109 -0.11 14.24 -3.23
C LYS A 109 -0.41 12.89 -2.59
N ILE A 110 0.40 11.87 -2.87
CA ILE A 110 0.28 10.55 -2.25
C ILE A 110 0.42 10.65 -0.72
N LYS A 111 1.36 11.45 -0.21
CA LYS A 111 1.51 11.67 1.23
C LYS A 111 0.32 12.41 1.83
N THR A 112 -0.22 13.42 1.17
CA THR A 112 -1.47 14.08 1.61
C THR A 112 -2.61 13.07 1.70
N VAL A 113 -2.79 12.21 0.68
CA VAL A 113 -3.81 11.15 0.68
C VAL A 113 -3.57 10.14 1.81
N GLY A 114 -2.31 9.77 2.09
CA GLY A 114 -1.98 8.84 3.17
C GLY A 114 -2.29 9.42 4.56
N GLN A 115 -2.07 10.72 4.76
CA GLN A 115 -2.49 11.41 5.99
C GLN A 115 -4.01 11.45 6.13
N TYR A 116 -4.73 11.74 5.04
CA TYR A 116 -6.19 11.66 4.99
C TYR A 116 -6.71 10.25 5.35
N PHE A 117 -6.06 9.18 4.89
CA PHE A 117 -6.40 7.81 5.26
C PHE A 117 -6.24 7.55 6.76
N ILE A 118 -5.13 8.00 7.34
CA ILE A 118 -4.88 7.88 8.79
C ILE A 118 -5.96 8.59 9.60
N GLU A 119 -6.36 9.80 9.20
CA GLU A 119 -7.44 10.55 9.88
C GLU A 119 -8.78 9.82 9.82
N ILE A 120 -9.12 9.17 8.69
CA ILE A 120 -10.30 8.31 8.63
C ILE A 120 -10.21 7.16 9.63
N TRP A 121 -9.11 6.43 9.65
CA TRP A 121 -8.99 5.26 10.52
C TRP A 121 -9.04 5.62 12.01
N LYS A 122 -8.48 6.78 12.39
CA LYS A 122 -8.66 7.34 13.74
C LYS A 122 -10.14 7.58 14.07
N ALA A 123 -10.91 8.14 13.13
CA ALA A 123 -12.34 8.41 13.32
C ALA A 123 -13.24 7.16 13.27
N THR A 124 -12.75 6.03 12.76
CA THR A 124 -13.49 4.76 12.70
C THR A 124 -13.44 3.93 13.99
N GLY A 125 -12.73 4.39 15.03
CA GLY A 125 -12.64 3.65 16.30
C GLY A 125 -11.71 2.43 16.23
N MET A 126 -10.66 2.48 15.40
CA MET A 126 -9.54 1.55 15.57
C MET A 126 -8.81 1.85 16.89
N ASP A 127 -8.43 0.83 17.63
CA ASP A 127 -7.72 0.96 18.91
C ASP A 127 -6.22 1.32 18.71
N PHE A 128 -5.95 2.61 18.44
CA PHE A 128 -4.58 3.13 18.37
C PHE A 128 -4.04 3.55 19.75
N GLU A 129 -4.91 3.86 20.72
CA GLU A 129 -4.50 4.28 22.07
C GLU A 129 -3.95 3.11 22.89
N GLY A 130 -4.47 1.89 22.68
CA GLY A 130 -3.97 0.66 23.30
C GLY A 130 -2.59 0.19 22.79
N GLY A 131 -1.96 0.93 21.87
CA GLY A 131 -0.61 0.65 21.36
C GLY A 131 -0.50 -0.62 20.48
N LYS A 132 -1.64 -1.24 20.14
CA LYS A 132 -1.67 -2.46 19.31
C LYS A 132 -1.72 -2.19 17.81
N VAL A 133 -2.06 -0.96 17.39
CA VAL A 133 -2.13 -0.58 15.96
C VAL A 133 -1.06 0.48 15.66
N GLU A 134 -0.26 0.23 14.63
CA GLU A 134 0.83 1.11 14.20
C GLU A 134 0.64 1.53 12.73
N PHE A 135 0.70 2.83 12.42
CA PHE A 135 0.75 3.33 11.04
C PHE A 135 2.20 3.55 10.62
N LEU A 136 2.64 2.83 9.58
CA LEU A 136 4.01 2.83 9.10
C LEU A 136 4.05 3.30 7.64
N TRP A 137 4.93 4.24 7.34
CA TRP A 137 5.09 4.79 5.98
C TRP A 137 6.16 4.03 5.23
N SER A 138 5.83 3.49 4.05
CA SER A 138 6.76 2.62 3.32
C SER A 138 8.08 3.30 3.01
N SER A 139 8.04 4.54 2.50
CA SER A 139 9.24 5.30 2.20
C SER A 139 10.09 5.58 3.43
N LYS A 140 9.48 5.85 4.59
CA LYS A 140 10.20 6.14 5.83
C LYS A 140 10.90 4.89 6.36
N GLU A 141 10.15 3.80 6.51
CA GLU A 141 10.66 2.57 7.11
C GLU A 141 11.69 1.89 6.20
N ILE A 142 11.45 1.85 4.89
CA ILE A 142 12.42 1.29 3.95
C ILE A 142 13.72 2.11 3.95
N ASN A 143 13.67 3.44 3.94
CA ASN A 143 14.89 4.25 4.05
C ASN A 143 15.61 4.03 5.39
N GLY A 144 14.87 3.84 6.48
CA GLY A 144 15.44 3.54 7.80
C GLY A 144 16.14 2.17 7.89
N GLY A 145 15.84 1.25 6.99
CA GLY A 145 16.43 -0.10 6.94
C GLY A 145 16.89 -0.51 5.53
N ALA A 146 17.38 0.44 4.73
CA ALA A 146 17.66 0.25 3.31
C ALA A 146 18.71 -0.85 3.06
N ASP A 147 19.68 -0.98 3.98
CA ASP A 147 20.73 -2.00 3.99
C ASP A 147 20.20 -3.43 4.17
N LYS A 148 18.99 -3.59 4.71
CA LYS A 148 18.32 -4.88 4.91
C LYS A 148 17.22 -5.12 3.90
N TYR A 149 16.47 -4.07 3.57
CA TYR A 149 15.30 -4.16 2.71
C TYR A 149 15.68 -4.50 1.27
N TRP A 150 16.55 -3.68 0.65
CA TRP A 150 16.85 -3.84 -0.76
C TRP A 150 17.61 -5.12 -1.10
N PRO A 151 18.53 -5.66 -0.28
CA PRO A 151 19.11 -6.97 -0.54
C PRO A 151 18.06 -8.08 -0.54
N CYS A 152 17.03 -7.99 0.31
CA CYS A 152 15.91 -8.94 0.32
C CYS A 152 15.09 -8.84 -0.97
N VAL A 153 14.77 -7.62 -1.43
CA VAL A 153 14.05 -7.40 -2.70
C VAL A 153 14.80 -8.02 -3.87
N LEU A 154 16.12 -7.80 -3.92
CA LEU A 154 16.96 -8.29 -5.01
C LEU A 154 17.14 -9.82 -4.95
N ASP A 155 17.26 -10.41 -3.76
CA ASP A 155 17.31 -11.87 -3.57
C ASP A 155 15.99 -12.54 -3.99
N ILE A 156 14.85 -11.95 -3.64
CA ILE A 156 13.53 -12.40 -4.11
C ILE A 156 13.46 -12.35 -5.64
N ALA A 157 13.93 -11.26 -6.25
CA ALA A 157 13.94 -11.11 -7.71
C ALA A 157 14.84 -12.16 -8.39
N GLN A 158 16.02 -12.44 -7.82
CA GLN A 158 16.97 -13.41 -8.35
C GLN A 158 16.44 -14.85 -8.28
N ASN A 159 15.71 -15.19 -7.22
CA ASN A 159 15.16 -16.53 -7.00
C ASN A 159 13.82 -16.77 -7.72
N ASN A 160 13.36 -15.85 -8.57
CA ASN A 160 12.09 -15.97 -9.28
C ASN A 160 12.22 -15.65 -10.76
N SER A 161 11.57 -16.45 -11.60
CA SER A 161 11.43 -16.12 -13.02
C SER A 161 10.58 -14.85 -13.20
N LEU A 162 10.87 -14.07 -14.24
CA LEU A 162 10.06 -12.90 -14.60
C LEU A 162 8.58 -13.27 -14.78
N LYS A 163 8.29 -14.43 -15.39
CA LYS A 163 6.92 -14.95 -15.55
C LYS A 163 6.21 -15.15 -14.19
N ARG A 164 6.93 -15.59 -13.16
CA ARG A 164 6.37 -15.76 -11.81
C ARG A 164 6.03 -14.42 -11.15
N ILE A 165 6.85 -13.40 -11.39
CA ILE A 165 6.63 -12.03 -10.89
C ILE A 165 5.47 -11.35 -11.63
N VAL A 166 5.41 -11.45 -12.96
CA VAL A 166 4.32 -10.89 -13.78
C VAL A 166 2.96 -11.50 -13.39
N ARG A 167 2.92 -12.77 -12.99
CA ARG A 167 1.67 -13.37 -12.47
C ARG A 167 1.09 -12.67 -11.25
N CYS A 168 1.92 -11.96 -10.49
CA CYS A 168 1.49 -11.15 -9.35
C CYS A 168 0.95 -9.76 -9.72
N SER A 169 0.92 -9.35 -11.00
CA SER A 169 0.46 -8.00 -11.39
C SER A 169 -0.98 -7.65 -10.96
N GLN A 170 -1.82 -8.65 -10.69
CA GLN A 170 -3.18 -8.42 -10.18
C GLN A 170 -3.20 -7.73 -8.81
N ILE A 171 -2.16 -7.88 -7.99
CA ILE A 171 -2.08 -7.25 -6.65
C ILE A 171 -2.12 -5.72 -6.72
N MET A 172 -1.67 -5.15 -7.84
CA MET A 172 -1.67 -3.71 -8.12
C MET A 172 -2.81 -3.29 -9.07
N GLY A 173 -3.75 -4.20 -9.35
CA GLY A 173 -4.90 -3.98 -10.23
C GLY A 173 -4.55 -3.97 -11.73
N ARG A 174 -3.49 -4.69 -12.13
CA ARG A 174 -3.02 -4.81 -13.52
C ARG A 174 -3.19 -6.24 -14.01
N SER A 175 -3.41 -6.40 -15.31
CA SER A 175 -3.41 -7.71 -15.97
C SER A 175 -2.00 -8.17 -16.34
N GLU A 176 -1.82 -9.47 -16.58
CA GLU A 176 -0.54 -10.04 -17.01
C GLU A 176 -0.19 -9.70 -18.48
N GLN A 177 -1.19 -9.23 -19.23
CA GLN A 177 -1.12 -8.92 -20.67
C GLN A 177 -0.92 -7.42 -20.96
N GLU A 178 -1.04 -6.57 -19.95
CA GLU A 178 -0.72 -5.14 -20.08
C GLU A 178 0.77 -4.92 -20.33
N ASP A 179 1.10 -3.81 -20.99
CA ASP A 179 2.50 -3.36 -21.12
C ASP A 179 2.97 -2.81 -19.76
N LEU A 180 3.73 -3.63 -19.04
CA LEU A 180 4.17 -3.34 -17.68
C LEU A 180 5.49 -2.59 -17.68
N THR A 181 5.58 -1.54 -16.87
CA THR A 181 6.86 -0.87 -16.61
C THR A 181 7.76 -1.73 -15.73
N ALA A 182 9.08 -1.51 -15.80
CA ALA A 182 10.02 -2.19 -14.89
C ALA A 182 9.68 -1.96 -13.40
N SER A 183 9.14 -0.78 -13.05
CA SER A 183 8.67 -0.51 -11.67
C SER A 183 7.57 -1.48 -11.22
N GLN A 184 6.71 -1.93 -12.14
CA GLN A 184 5.66 -2.90 -11.88
C GLN A 184 6.18 -4.34 -11.80
N ILE A 185 7.42 -4.60 -12.22
CA ILE A 185 8.12 -5.85 -11.93
C ILE A 185 8.75 -5.84 -10.53
N PHE A 186 9.31 -4.70 -10.11
CA PHE A 186 9.84 -4.57 -8.75
C PHE A 186 8.75 -4.53 -7.68
N TYR A 187 7.56 -4.03 -8.00
CA TYR A 187 6.47 -3.89 -7.03
C TYR A 187 6.13 -5.21 -6.30
N PRO A 188 5.89 -6.36 -6.98
CA PRO A 188 5.66 -7.63 -6.27
C PRO A 188 6.86 -8.11 -5.45
N CYS A 189 8.09 -7.88 -5.91
CA CYS A 189 9.29 -8.22 -5.15
C CYS A 189 9.39 -7.40 -3.86
N MET A 190 9.09 -6.10 -3.93
CA MET A 190 9.01 -5.20 -2.79
C MET A 190 7.91 -5.61 -1.80
N GLN A 191 6.70 -5.90 -2.28
CA GLN A 191 5.60 -6.31 -1.40
C GLN A 191 5.87 -7.69 -0.75
N CYS A 192 6.57 -8.59 -1.44
CA CYS A 192 7.06 -9.83 -0.86
C CYS A 192 8.11 -9.55 0.25
N ALA A 193 9.05 -8.64 0.00
CA ALA A 193 10.06 -8.23 0.98
C ALA A 193 9.44 -7.58 2.23
N ASP A 194 8.36 -6.80 2.06
CA ASP A 194 7.64 -6.14 3.17
C ASP A 194 7.22 -7.14 4.25
N ILE A 195 6.76 -8.33 3.86
CA ILE A 195 6.30 -9.38 4.81
C ILE A 195 7.41 -9.74 5.79
N PHE A 196 8.64 -9.90 5.28
CA PHE A 196 9.80 -10.23 6.09
C PHE A 196 10.35 -9.03 6.84
N PHE A 197 10.37 -7.86 6.19
CA PHE A 197 10.88 -6.63 6.76
C PHE A 197 10.03 -6.15 7.95
N LEU A 198 8.71 -6.22 7.83
CA LEU A 198 7.75 -5.90 8.88
C LEU A 198 7.67 -6.98 9.97
N GLN A 199 8.30 -8.13 9.74
CA GLN A 199 8.24 -9.32 10.59
C GLN A 199 6.79 -9.77 10.83
N ALA A 200 5.99 -9.74 9.77
CA ALA A 200 4.60 -10.15 9.83
C ALA A 200 4.49 -11.67 10.02
N ASP A 201 3.70 -12.09 10.99
CA ASP A 201 3.28 -13.48 11.17
C ASP A 201 2.01 -13.77 10.39
N ILE A 202 1.12 -12.78 10.26
CA ILE A 202 -0.15 -12.90 9.54
C ILE A 202 -0.24 -11.79 8.47
N CYS A 203 -0.30 -12.19 7.21
CA CYS A 203 -0.64 -11.34 6.08
C CYS A 203 -2.17 -11.21 6.00
N GLN A 204 -2.74 -10.17 6.62
CA GLN A 204 -4.18 -9.93 6.65
C GLN A 204 -4.63 -8.94 5.56
N LEU A 205 -4.49 -9.36 4.30
CA LEU A 205 -4.80 -8.55 3.11
C LEU A 205 -6.05 -9.10 2.39
N GLY A 206 -6.52 -8.44 1.32
CA GLY A 206 -7.66 -8.92 0.53
C GLY A 206 -7.32 -10.19 -0.26
N MET A 207 -8.33 -10.91 -0.74
CA MET A 207 -8.15 -12.07 -1.63
C MET A 207 -7.36 -11.72 -2.90
N ASP A 208 -7.43 -10.48 -3.37
CA ASP A 208 -6.68 -9.98 -4.53
C ASP A 208 -5.16 -9.90 -4.30
N GLN A 209 -4.70 -9.92 -3.04
CA GLN A 209 -3.28 -9.92 -2.66
C GLN A 209 -2.70 -11.33 -2.48
N ARG A 210 -3.52 -12.37 -2.61
CA ARG A 210 -3.14 -13.77 -2.35
C ARG A 210 -1.88 -14.22 -3.10
N LYS A 211 -1.73 -13.84 -4.37
CA LYS A 211 -0.62 -14.32 -5.22
C LYS A 211 0.77 -13.92 -4.71
N VAL A 212 0.93 -12.71 -4.15
CA VAL A 212 2.22 -12.27 -3.58
C VAL A 212 2.42 -12.83 -2.18
N ASN A 213 1.36 -13.07 -1.41
CA ASN A 213 1.46 -13.76 -0.13
C ASN A 213 1.91 -15.22 -0.30
N VAL A 214 1.42 -15.90 -1.34
CA VAL A 214 1.89 -17.24 -1.74
C VAL A 214 3.35 -17.18 -2.22
N LEU A 215 3.74 -16.14 -2.98
CA LEU A 215 5.15 -15.92 -3.37
C LEU A 215 6.06 -15.85 -2.13
N ALA A 216 5.64 -15.18 -1.07
CA ALA A 216 6.41 -15.12 0.18
C ALA A 216 6.55 -16.48 0.86
N ARG A 217 5.51 -17.32 0.84
CA ARG A 217 5.59 -18.69 1.36
C ARG A 217 6.51 -19.58 0.52
N GLU A 218 6.47 -19.46 -0.81
CA GLU A 218 7.40 -20.14 -1.73
C GLU A 218 8.85 -19.69 -1.48
N TYR A 219 9.06 -18.39 -1.29
CA TYR A 219 10.38 -17.84 -0.98
C TYR A 219 10.91 -18.34 0.37
N CYS A 220 10.05 -18.58 1.37
CA CYS A 220 10.47 -19.22 2.62
C CYS A 220 11.10 -20.61 2.38
N ASP A 221 10.62 -21.37 1.40
CA ASP A 221 11.21 -22.68 1.06
C ASP A 221 12.61 -22.52 0.46
N VAL A 222 12.80 -21.52 -0.41
CA VAL A 222 14.10 -21.19 -1.02
C VAL A 222 15.14 -20.86 0.04
N ILE A 223 14.80 -19.98 0.97
CA ILE A 223 15.70 -19.55 2.06
C ILE A 223 15.70 -20.51 3.26
N LYS A 224 15.01 -21.66 3.16
CA LYS A 224 14.89 -22.70 4.20
C LYS A 224 14.37 -22.16 5.54
N ARG A 225 13.49 -21.16 5.50
CA ARG A 225 12.80 -20.59 6.67
C ARG A 225 11.61 -21.45 7.03
N ARG A 226 11.64 -22.06 8.23
CA ARG A 226 10.57 -22.92 8.75
C ARG A 226 9.27 -22.17 9.04
N ASN A 227 9.38 -20.99 9.67
CA ASN A 227 8.22 -20.21 10.08
C ASN A 227 7.73 -19.36 8.89
N LYS A 228 6.75 -19.88 8.17
CA LYS A 228 6.08 -19.21 7.05
C LYS A 228 5.02 -18.24 7.58
N PRO A 229 4.77 -17.11 6.88
CA PRO A 229 3.67 -16.22 7.23
C PRO A 229 2.32 -16.92 6.96
N ILE A 230 1.37 -16.76 7.87
CA ILE A 230 -0.02 -17.14 7.68
C ILE A 230 -0.65 -16.16 6.70
N ILE A 231 -1.36 -16.69 5.69
CA ILE A 231 -2.15 -15.86 4.78
C ILE A 231 -3.58 -15.89 5.27
N LEU A 232 -4.10 -14.75 5.73
CA LEU A 232 -5.48 -14.62 6.20
C LEU A 232 -6.22 -13.63 5.31
N SER A 233 -6.66 -14.11 4.16
CA SER A 233 -7.21 -13.28 3.10
C SER A 233 -8.68 -12.98 3.36
N HIS A 234 -9.04 -11.70 3.49
CA HIS A 234 -10.43 -11.29 3.73
C HIS A 234 -11.25 -11.15 2.45
N HIS A 235 -12.56 -11.26 2.61
CA HIS A 235 -13.54 -11.16 1.55
C HIS A 235 -13.51 -9.81 0.82
N MET A 236 -13.63 -9.85 -0.50
CA MET A 236 -13.66 -8.64 -1.35
C MET A 236 -15.08 -8.09 -1.41
N LEU A 237 -15.32 -6.97 -0.71
CA LEU A 237 -16.64 -6.34 -0.74
C LEU A 237 -16.97 -5.86 -2.17
N PRO A 238 -18.12 -6.27 -2.74
CA PRO A 238 -18.47 -6.00 -4.13
C PRO A 238 -18.82 -4.53 -4.36
N GLY A 239 -18.81 -4.13 -5.64
CA GLY A 239 -19.38 -2.85 -6.05
C GLY A 239 -20.91 -2.88 -5.98
N LEU A 240 -21.54 -1.71 -5.87
CA LEU A 240 -23.00 -1.62 -5.75
C LEU A 240 -23.75 -1.96 -7.04
N GLN A 241 -23.10 -2.05 -8.19
CA GLN A 241 -23.75 -2.36 -9.48
C GLN A 241 -23.62 -3.85 -9.82
N GLN A 242 -24.53 -4.35 -10.66
CA GLN A 242 -24.55 -5.76 -11.05
C GLN A 242 -23.23 -6.21 -11.71
N GLY A 243 -22.74 -7.39 -11.31
CA GLY A 243 -21.54 -8.01 -11.89
C GLY A 243 -20.21 -7.37 -11.45
N GLN A 244 -20.23 -6.47 -10.46
CA GLN A 244 -19.02 -5.86 -9.92
C GLN A 244 -18.50 -6.63 -8.71
N GLU A 245 -17.61 -7.59 -8.95
CA GLU A 245 -16.95 -8.38 -7.89
C GLU A 245 -16.11 -7.53 -6.92
N LYS A 246 -15.76 -6.29 -7.30
CA LYS A 246 -15.00 -5.35 -6.47
C LYS A 246 -15.43 -3.92 -6.70
N MET A 247 -15.47 -3.13 -5.63
CA MET A 247 -15.60 -1.67 -5.73
C MET A 247 -14.54 -1.06 -6.66
N SER A 248 -14.99 -0.23 -7.59
CA SER A 248 -14.12 0.44 -8.56
C SER A 248 -14.12 1.95 -8.35
N LYS A 249 -12.92 2.56 -8.47
CA LYS A 249 -12.74 4.01 -8.45
C LYS A 249 -13.22 4.70 -9.74
N SER A 250 -13.42 3.94 -10.81
CA SER A 250 -13.85 4.45 -12.12
C SER A 250 -15.33 4.80 -12.19
N ASN A 251 -16.18 4.16 -11.39
CA ASN A 251 -17.60 4.50 -11.31
C ASN A 251 -17.95 5.05 -9.91
N PRO A 252 -18.18 6.36 -9.76
CA PRO A 252 -18.51 6.97 -8.46
C PRO A 252 -19.77 6.40 -7.79
N LEU A 253 -20.70 5.82 -8.55
CA LEU A 253 -21.92 5.17 -8.03
C LEU A 253 -21.71 3.71 -7.61
N SER A 254 -20.55 3.12 -7.96
CA SER A 254 -20.18 1.75 -7.59
C SER A 254 -19.68 1.65 -6.15
N SER A 255 -19.15 2.75 -5.60
CA SER A 255 -18.44 2.75 -4.32
C SER A 255 -19.01 3.80 -3.37
N ILE A 256 -19.19 3.44 -2.10
CA ILE A 256 -19.44 4.38 -1.00
C ILE A 256 -18.09 4.81 -0.44
N TYR A 257 -17.87 6.12 -0.39
CA TYR A 257 -16.68 6.71 0.22
C TYR A 257 -16.95 7.05 1.68
N MET A 258 -15.89 7.06 2.48
CA MET A 258 -15.95 7.21 3.94
C MET A 258 -16.55 8.56 4.39
N GLU A 259 -16.48 9.56 3.53
CA GLU A 259 -16.99 10.91 3.77
C GLU A 259 -18.06 11.37 2.77
N ASP A 260 -18.72 10.42 2.08
CA ASP A 260 -19.93 10.74 1.34
C ASP A 260 -21.00 11.31 2.29
N GLU A 261 -21.68 12.37 1.89
CA GLU A 261 -22.79 12.93 2.66
C GLU A 261 -23.99 11.98 2.68
N GLU A 262 -24.91 12.17 3.62
CA GLU A 262 -26.07 11.29 3.79
C GLU A 262 -26.87 11.09 2.49
N ALA A 263 -27.12 12.17 1.76
CA ALA A 263 -27.83 12.13 0.49
C ALA A 263 -27.09 11.31 -0.59
N GLU A 264 -25.75 11.33 -0.60
CA GLU A 264 -24.94 10.57 -1.55
C GLU A 264 -25.01 9.07 -1.24
N VAL A 265 -24.94 8.70 0.04
CA VAL A 265 -25.08 7.30 0.49
C VAL A 265 -26.47 6.78 0.13
N ASN A 266 -27.52 7.54 0.43
CA ASN A 266 -28.90 7.18 0.14
C ASN A 266 -29.10 6.93 -1.37
N LEU A 267 -28.62 7.85 -2.22
CA LEU A 267 -28.71 7.73 -3.67
C LEU A 267 -27.96 6.51 -4.22
N LYS A 268 -26.78 6.20 -3.68
CA LYS A 268 -25.97 5.06 -4.11
C LYS A 268 -26.63 3.73 -3.76
N ILE A 269 -27.17 3.60 -2.55
CA ILE A 269 -27.88 2.40 -2.10
C ILE A 269 -29.21 2.25 -2.82
N GLU A 270 -29.94 3.33 -3.06
CA GLU A 270 -31.17 3.33 -3.87
C GLU A 270 -30.91 2.72 -5.25
N LYS A 271 -29.81 3.12 -5.90
CA LYS A 271 -29.37 2.63 -7.22
C LYS A 271 -28.59 1.31 -7.19
N ALA A 272 -28.38 0.71 -6.01
CA ALA A 272 -27.63 -0.53 -5.91
C ALA A 272 -28.41 -1.71 -6.50
N TYR A 273 -27.69 -2.69 -7.03
CA TYR A 273 -28.27 -3.96 -7.45
C TYR A 273 -28.77 -4.73 -6.21
N CYS A 274 -30.07 -4.98 -6.15
CA CYS A 274 -30.70 -5.72 -5.05
C CYS A 274 -31.93 -6.46 -5.59
N PRO A 275 -31.74 -7.51 -6.40
CA PRO A 275 -32.83 -8.27 -7.00
C PRO A 275 -33.71 -8.92 -5.91
N PRO A 276 -35.04 -8.88 -6.03
CA PRO A 276 -35.93 -9.49 -5.03
C PRO A 276 -35.71 -11.01 -4.97
N LYS A 277 -35.71 -11.57 -3.75
CA LYS A 277 -35.55 -13.02 -3.47
C LYS A 277 -34.24 -13.67 -3.93
N ILE A 278 -33.29 -12.90 -4.45
CA ILE A 278 -31.99 -13.40 -4.89
C ILE A 278 -30.91 -12.89 -3.93
N VAL A 279 -30.29 -13.85 -3.22
CA VAL A 279 -29.24 -13.59 -2.23
C VAL A 279 -27.85 -13.61 -2.85
N GLN A 280 -27.63 -14.50 -3.82
CA GLN A 280 -26.34 -14.66 -4.47
C GLN A 280 -25.94 -13.39 -5.24
N ALA A 281 -24.71 -12.93 -5.04
CA ALA A 281 -24.14 -11.73 -5.66
C ALA A 281 -24.99 -10.45 -5.44
N ASN A 282 -25.63 -10.34 -4.26
CA ASN A 282 -26.41 -9.18 -3.87
C ASN A 282 -25.57 -8.24 -2.97
N PRO A 283 -25.05 -7.12 -3.50
CA PRO A 283 -24.17 -6.23 -2.75
C PRO A 283 -24.84 -5.64 -1.51
N CYS A 284 -26.15 -5.39 -1.53
CA CYS A 284 -26.84 -4.88 -0.33
C CYS A 284 -26.79 -5.88 0.83
N LEU A 285 -27.02 -7.17 0.56
CA LEU A 285 -26.94 -8.21 1.58
C LEU A 285 -25.50 -8.44 2.05
N GLU A 286 -24.51 -8.34 1.17
CA GLU A 286 -23.11 -8.44 1.56
C GLU A 286 -22.66 -7.29 2.46
N TYR A 287 -23.11 -6.06 2.19
CA TYR A 287 -22.84 -4.92 3.07
C TYR A 287 -23.47 -5.14 4.45
N ILE A 288 -24.68 -5.70 4.50
CA ILE A 288 -25.32 -6.06 5.77
C ILE A 288 -24.51 -7.12 6.52
N ARG A 289 -24.10 -8.19 5.83
CA ARG A 289 -23.31 -9.30 6.40
C ARG A 289 -21.96 -8.86 6.94
N TYR A 290 -21.21 -8.08 6.18
CA TYR A 290 -19.80 -7.78 6.47
C TYR A 290 -19.57 -6.44 7.17
N LEU A 291 -20.51 -5.50 7.09
CA LEU A 291 -20.39 -4.19 7.76
C LEU A 291 -21.39 -4.06 8.91
N ILE A 292 -22.68 -4.22 8.63
CA ILE A 292 -23.74 -3.87 9.58
C ILE A 292 -23.79 -4.86 10.75
N PHE A 293 -23.86 -6.17 10.48
CA PHE A 293 -23.89 -7.19 11.54
C PHE A 293 -22.63 -7.15 12.43
N PRO A 294 -21.40 -7.09 11.89
CA PRO A 294 -20.22 -7.01 12.74
C PRO A 294 -20.18 -5.73 13.59
N TRP A 295 -20.70 -4.61 13.08
CA TRP A 295 -20.69 -3.30 13.74
C TRP A 295 -21.78 -3.17 14.82
N PHE A 296 -23.04 -3.48 14.51
CA PHE A 296 -24.18 -3.29 15.41
C PHE A 296 -24.67 -4.57 16.11
N LYS A 297 -24.21 -5.75 15.69
CA LYS A 297 -24.68 -7.09 16.12
C LYS A 297 -26.11 -7.45 15.71
N GLU A 298 -26.89 -6.48 15.26
CA GLU A 298 -28.23 -6.67 14.74
C GLU A 298 -28.49 -5.72 13.55
N PHE A 299 -29.55 -6.00 12.80
CA PHE A 299 -30.02 -5.16 11.70
C PHE A 299 -31.52 -4.91 11.86
N THR A 300 -31.91 -3.63 11.88
CA THR A 300 -33.30 -3.22 12.13
C THR A 300 -33.87 -2.52 10.91
N MET A 301 -35.02 -3.00 10.47
CA MET A 301 -35.80 -2.45 9.37
C MET A 301 -37.04 -1.75 9.92
N GLU A 302 -37.24 -0.50 9.52
CA GLU A 302 -38.46 0.27 9.81
C GLU A 302 -39.44 0.04 8.67
N CYS A 303 -40.29 -0.97 8.79
CA CYS A 303 -41.40 -1.17 7.87
C CYS A 303 -42.58 -0.29 8.31
N GLY A 304 -43.28 0.32 7.35
CA GLY A 304 -44.49 1.10 7.63
C GLY A 304 -45.52 0.28 8.42
N ALA A 305 -46.44 0.95 9.12
CA ALA A 305 -47.46 0.27 9.95
C ALA A 305 -48.27 -0.78 9.17
N ASP A 306 -48.42 -0.59 7.86
CA ASP A 306 -49.13 -1.50 6.95
C ASP A 306 -48.30 -2.74 6.54
N ASN A 307 -46.97 -2.73 6.75
CA ASN A 307 -46.01 -3.78 6.39
C ASN A 307 -45.49 -4.58 7.61
N GLY A 308 -46.17 -4.53 8.76
CA GLY A 308 -45.87 -5.40 9.91
C GLY A 308 -44.96 -4.81 11.01
N GLY A 309 -44.64 -3.52 10.94
CA GLY A 309 -43.86 -2.80 11.97
C GLY A 309 -42.35 -3.09 11.95
N ASN A 310 -41.61 -2.55 12.93
CA ASN A 310 -40.14 -2.66 12.96
C ASN A 310 -39.69 -4.12 13.08
N LYS A 311 -38.94 -4.62 12.09
CA LYS A 311 -38.39 -5.98 12.06
C LYS A 311 -36.91 -5.94 12.40
N THR A 312 -36.52 -6.62 13.48
CA THR A 312 -35.11 -6.71 13.94
C THR A 312 -34.55 -8.10 13.71
N PHE A 313 -33.40 -8.17 13.05
CA PHE A 313 -32.66 -9.39 12.73
C PHE A 313 -31.40 -9.48 13.59
N LYS A 314 -31.27 -10.57 14.35
CA LYS A 314 -30.08 -10.84 15.19
C LYS A 314 -29.05 -11.74 14.52
N SER A 315 -29.38 -12.31 13.35
CA SER A 315 -28.46 -13.13 12.57
C SER A 315 -28.70 -12.89 11.08
N PHE A 316 -27.62 -13.02 10.29
CA PHE A 316 -27.69 -12.84 8.85
C PHE A 316 -28.47 -13.97 8.18
N GLU A 317 -28.41 -15.18 8.73
CA GLU A 317 -29.10 -16.36 8.24
C GLU A 317 -30.61 -16.18 8.29
N LYS A 318 -31.14 -15.53 9.35
CA LYS A 318 -32.57 -15.22 9.45
C LYS A 318 -32.98 -14.19 8.39
N LEU A 319 -32.14 -13.17 8.15
CA LEU A 319 -32.41 -12.18 7.11
C LEU A 319 -32.44 -12.83 5.72
N VAL A 320 -31.53 -13.76 5.45
CA VAL A 320 -31.47 -14.53 4.19
C VAL A 320 -32.77 -15.31 3.96
N VAL A 321 -33.22 -16.08 4.95
CA VAL A 321 -34.47 -16.85 4.86
C VAL A 321 -35.67 -15.96 4.55
N ASP A 322 -35.79 -14.83 5.24
CA ASP A 322 -36.92 -13.90 5.07
C ASP A 322 -36.82 -13.12 3.74
N TYR A 323 -35.61 -12.91 3.21
CA TYR A 323 -35.40 -12.29 1.90
C TYR A 323 -35.75 -13.25 0.76
N GLU A 324 -35.34 -14.52 0.86
CA GLU A 324 -35.64 -15.57 -0.14
C GLU A 324 -37.14 -15.89 -0.20
N SER A 325 -37.83 -15.89 0.94
CA SER A 325 -39.28 -16.10 1.00
C SER A 325 -40.07 -14.91 0.41
N GLY A 326 -39.48 -13.71 0.41
CA GLY A 326 -40.13 -12.46 0.01
C GLY A 326 -40.84 -11.73 1.15
N GLU A 327 -40.65 -12.15 2.39
CA GLU A 327 -41.08 -11.37 3.56
C GLU A 327 -40.29 -10.07 3.69
N VAL A 328 -39.04 -10.05 3.23
CA VAL A 328 -38.21 -8.85 3.13
C VAL A 328 -38.01 -8.50 1.67
N ASN A 329 -38.41 -7.29 1.29
CA ASN A 329 -38.28 -6.79 -0.07
C ASN A 329 -37.17 -5.73 -0.17
N PRO A 330 -36.58 -5.51 -1.37
CA PRO A 330 -35.56 -4.50 -1.59
C PRO A 330 -35.99 -3.08 -1.18
N GLU A 331 -37.27 -2.76 -1.31
CA GLU A 331 -37.86 -1.44 -1.00
C GLU A 331 -37.76 -1.09 0.48
N ASP A 332 -37.86 -2.08 1.37
CA ASP A 332 -37.68 -1.89 2.81
C ASP A 332 -36.20 -2.07 3.22
N LEU A 333 -35.48 -3.00 2.57
CA LEU A 333 -34.10 -3.34 2.89
C LEU A 333 -33.14 -2.17 2.65
N LYS A 334 -33.28 -1.51 1.50
CA LYS A 334 -32.36 -0.43 1.07
C LYS A 334 -32.40 0.78 1.99
N PRO A 335 -33.57 1.36 2.35
CA PRO A 335 -33.63 2.46 3.32
C PRO A 335 -33.01 2.11 4.68
N ALA A 336 -33.28 0.91 5.19
CA ALA A 336 -32.72 0.44 6.46
C ALA A 336 -31.18 0.28 6.40
N LEU A 337 -30.66 -0.23 5.28
CA LEU A 337 -29.22 -0.30 5.01
C LEU A 337 -28.61 1.10 4.96
N SER A 338 -29.20 2.03 4.20
CA SER A 338 -28.75 3.42 4.11
C SER A 338 -28.68 4.09 5.48
N LYS A 339 -29.74 3.96 6.28
CA LYS A 339 -29.78 4.51 7.65
C LYS A 339 -28.66 3.95 8.53
N SER A 340 -28.43 2.64 8.46
CA SER A 340 -27.37 1.97 9.23
C SER A 340 -25.98 2.42 8.79
N LEU A 341 -25.73 2.51 7.47
CA LEU A 341 -24.46 3.01 6.93
C LEU A 341 -24.21 4.47 7.32
N ASN A 342 -25.22 5.33 7.21
CA ASN A 342 -25.10 6.73 7.62
C ASN A 342 -24.78 6.88 9.10
N LYS A 343 -25.36 6.05 9.97
CA LYS A 343 -25.03 6.02 11.40
C LYS A 343 -23.57 5.64 11.65
N ILE A 344 -23.01 4.71 10.87
CA ILE A 344 -21.58 4.34 10.95
C ILE A 344 -20.70 5.49 10.47
N LEU A 345 -21.05 6.11 9.33
CA LEU A 345 -20.23 7.14 8.69
C LEU A 345 -20.28 8.49 9.40
N GLU A 346 -21.26 8.73 10.28
CA GLU A 346 -21.41 10.03 10.94
C GLU A 346 -20.23 10.40 11.81
N SER A 347 -19.57 9.44 12.50
CA SER A 347 -18.37 9.74 13.30
C SER A 347 -17.23 10.28 12.44
N ILE A 348 -17.08 9.75 11.22
CA ILE A 348 -16.08 10.22 10.25
C ILE A 348 -16.46 11.61 9.75
N ARG A 349 -17.72 11.83 9.34
CA ARG A 349 -18.17 13.16 8.89
C ARG A 349 -17.97 14.22 9.96
N GLU A 350 -18.30 13.90 11.21
CA GLU A 350 -18.13 14.78 12.35
C GLU A 350 -16.65 15.13 12.57
N HIS A 351 -15.75 14.15 12.50
CA HIS A 351 -14.30 14.37 12.57
C HIS A 351 -13.82 15.38 11.53
N PHE A 352 -14.17 15.17 10.26
CA PHE A 352 -13.79 16.06 9.15
C PHE A 352 -14.49 17.44 9.18
N ARG A 353 -15.60 17.59 9.91
CA ARG A 353 -16.25 18.89 10.14
C ARG A 353 -15.57 19.68 11.26
N LYS A 354 -15.14 19.01 12.33
CA LYS A 354 -14.60 19.62 13.56
C LYS A 354 -13.09 19.85 13.50
N ASP A 355 -12.33 18.87 13.02
CA ASP A 355 -10.87 18.97 12.97
C ASP A 355 -10.43 19.79 11.74
N LYS A 356 -9.72 20.89 11.98
CA LYS A 356 -9.29 21.83 10.93
C LYS A 356 -8.28 21.19 9.97
N ASN A 357 -7.38 20.34 10.48
CA ASN A 357 -6.37 19.68 9.66
C ASN A 357 -7.03 18.61 8.77
N ALA A 358 -7.87 17.75 9.35
CA ALA A 358 -8.63 16.76 8.61
C ALA A 358 -9.49 17.41 7.51
N LYS A 359 -10.16 18.52 7.82
CA LYS A 359 -10.97 19.28 6.86
C LYS A 359 -10.16 19.78 5.66
N GLU A 360 -8.96 20.31 5.87
CA GLU A 360 -8.11 20.79 4.77
C GLU A 360 -7.58 19.60 3.94
N LEU A 361 -7.15 18.52 4.59
CA LEU A 361 -6.75 17.29 3.91
C LEU A 361 -7.86 16.77 2.98
N LEU A 362 -9.10 16.72 3.47
CA LEU A 362 -10.24 16.31 2.65
C LEU A 362 -10.47 17.21 1.45
N LYS A 363 -10.39 18.53 1.65
CA LYS A 363 -10.55 19.52 0.57
C LYS A 363 -9.49 19.33 -0.51
N GLU A 364 -8.23 19.12 -0.13
CA GLU A 364 -7.14 18.83 -1.06
C GLU A 364 -7.38 17.51 -1.81
N VAL A 365 -7.70 16.42 -1.10
CA VAL A 365 -7.92 15.11 -1.72
C VAL A 365 -9.09 15.12 -2.70
N LYS A 366 -10.17 15.86 -2.41
CA LYS A 366 -11.31 16.04 -3.34
C LYS A 366 -10.92 16.84 -4.60
N ALA A 367 -9.90 17.70 -4.52
CA ALA A 367 -9.42 18.47 -5.66
C ALA A 367 -8.48 17.65 -6.59
N TYR A 368 -7.91 16.55 -6.09
CA TYR A 368 -7.03 15.71 -6.91
C TYR A 368 -7.82 14.89 -7.92
N ARG A 369 -7.38 14.92 -9.19
CA ARG A 369 -7.90 14.00 -10.22
C ARG A 369 -7.33 12.61 -9.98
N VAL A 370 -8.20 11.60 -9.89
CA VAL A 370 -7.79 10.19 -9.81
C VAL A 370 -7.35 9.74 -11.21
N THR A 371 -6.06 9.75 -11.48
CA THR A 371 -5.52 9.27 -12.76
C THR A 371 -5.37 7.75 -12.74
N ARG A 372 -5.85 7.10 -13.81
CA ARG A 372 -5.59 5.69 -14.16
C ARG A 372 -4.95 5.56 -15.55
N GLU A 373 -4.55 6.67 -16.16
CA GLU A 373 -4.16 6.68 -17.57
C GLU A 373 -2.89 5.85 -17.83
N PRO A 374 -2.86 5.11 -18.96
CA PRO A 374 -1.62 4.52 -19.45
C PRO A 374 -0.60 5.63 -19.68
N ILE A 375 0.67 5.29 -19.46
CA ILE A 375 1.77 6.18 -19.83
C ILE A 375 1.72 6.32 -21.35
N SER A 376 1.27 7.45 -21.88
CA SER A 376 1.90 7.93 -23.10
C SER A 376 3.31 8.30 -22.67
N ILE A 377 4.30 7.61 -23.21
CA ILE A 377 5.68 8.08 -23.13
C ILE A 377 5.66 9.33 -24.01
N GLY A 378 5.32 10.46 -23.41
CA GLY A 378 5.51 11.76 -24.04
C GLY A 378 7.00 11.86 -24.30
N GLU A 379 7.36 11.97 -25.57
CA GLU A 379 8.67 12.49 -25.97
C GLU A 379 8.92 13.71 -25.11
N ALA A 380 10.02 13.68 -24.34
CA ALA A 380 10.40 14.77 -23.48
C ALA A 380 10.47 16.04 -24.33
N ALA A 381 9.60 17.00 -23.99
CA ALA A 381 9.70 18.36 -24.47
C ALA A 381 10.96 18.97 -23.87
N ASP A 382 12.06 18.91 -24.61
CA ASP A 382 13.23 19.78 -24.44
C ASP A 382 13.62 20.33 -25.81
N ALA A 383 12.84 21.31 -26.25
CA ALA A 383 13.18 22.19 -27.36
C ALA A 383 12.58 23.56 -27.07
N GLU A 384 13.15 24.30 -26.11
CA GLU A 384 13.14 25.78 -26.06
C GLU A 384 13.84 26.29 -24.79
N ALA A 385 15.14 26.53 -24.93
CA ALA A 385 15.89 27.54 -24.16
C ALA A 385 17.19 27.83 -24.91
N LEU A 386 17.04 28.40 -26.11
CA LEU A 386 18.12 28.96 -26.91
C LEU A 386 17.76 30.42 -27.17
N GLU A 387 18.76 31.30 -27.03
CA GLU A 387 18.72 32.77 -26.94
C GLU A 387 18.55 33.30 -25.50
N THR A 388 19.61 33.73 -24.84
CA THR A 388 20.33 34.95 -25.22
C THR A 388 21.67 34.98 -24.48
N LEU A 389 22.78 35.15 -25.19
CA LEU A 389 23.96 35.85 -24.66
C LEU A 389 24.77 36.39 -25.83
N SER A 390 24.78 37.71 -25.91
CA SER A 390 25.46 38.55 -26.88
C SER A 390 26.98 38.34 -26.89
N MET A 391 27.55 38.48 -28.08
CA MET A 391 28.98 38.59 -28.31
C MET A 391 29.56 39.81 -27.59
N ASP A 392 30.50 39.56 -26.68
CA ASP A 392 31.55 40.53 -26.35
C ASP A 392 32.89 39.86 -26.60
N GLU A 393 33.51 40.23 -27.73
CA GLU A 393 34.91 39.92 -28.02
C GLU A 393 35.80 40.67 -27.03
N SER A 394 36.39 39.95 -26.07
CA SER A 394 37.60 40.42 -25.41
C SER A 394 38.58 39.27 -25.12
N SER A 395 39.54 39.16 -26.02
CA SER A 395 40.94 38.73 -25.81
C SER A 395 41.25 37.87 -24.56
N ASN A 396 40.95 36.58 -24.61
CA ASN A 396 41.72 35.53 -23.90
C ASN A 396 41.46 34.07 -24.41
N SER A 397 40.95 33.89 -25.64
CA SER A 397 40.25 32.66 -26.08
C SER A 397 41.11 31.54 -26.68
N ASN A 398 42.40 31.74 -26.98
CA ASN A 398 43.20 30.71 -27.67
C ASN A 398 43.76 29.60 -26.74
N ALA A 399 43.96 29.88 -25.46
CA ALA A 399 44.48 28.88 -24.51
C ALA A 399 43.39 27.92 -24.01
N THR A 400 42.19 28.46 -23.76
CA THR A 400 41.05 27.70 -23.21
C THR A 400 40.46 26.72 -24.22
N SER A 401 40.50 27.03 -25.52
CA SER A 401 40.00 26.12 -26.59
C SER A 401 40.96 24.97 -26.87
N GLN A 402 42.27 25.21 -26.94
CA GLN A 402 43.28 24.16 -27.15
C GLN A 402 43.37 23.20 -25.96
N GLN A 403 43.32 23.72 -24.73
CA GLN A 403 43.33 22.89 -23.53
C GLN A 403 42.08 21.99 -23.47
N SER A 404 40.92 22.51 -23.84
CA SER A 404 39.66 21.73 -23.87
C SER A 404 39.68 20.64 -24.95
N LEU A 405 40.22 20.93 -26.14
CA LEU A 405 40.43 19.95 -27.20
C LEU A 405 41.42 18.85 -26.79
N GLN A 406 42.51 19.20 -26.11
CA GLN A 406 43.48 18.22 -25.62
C GLN A 406 42.88 17.30 -24.54
N ARG A 407 42.08 17.87 -23.63
CA ARG A 407 41.32 17.10 -22.64
C ARG A 407 40.33 16.16 -23.34
N PHE A 408 39.64 16.64 -24.37
CA PHE A 408 38.70 15.87 -25.16
C PHE A 408 39.35 14.66 -25.82
N GLU A 409 40.45 14.84 -26.56
CA GLU A 409 41.18 13.73 -27.19
C GLU A 409 41.66 12.70 -26.16
N THR A 410 42.14 13.18 -25.00
CA THR A 410 42.60 12.29 -23.92
C THR A 410 41.46 11.45 -23.36
N VAL A 411 40.30 12.05 -23.09
CA VAL A 411 39.10 11.36 -22.59
C VAL A 411 38.53 10.43 -23.64
N LYS A 412 38.44 10.86 -24.90
CA LYS A 412 37.98 10.06 -26.03
C LYS A 412 38.85 8.81 -26.22
N SER A 413 40.17 8.90 -25.99
CA SER A 413 41.09 7.76 -26.10
C SER A 413 40.88 6.64 -25.06
N VAL A 414 40.00 6.83 -24.08
CA VAL A 414 39.68 5.85 -23.03
C VAL A 414 38.51 4.95 -23.43
N GLY A 415 37.59 5.44 -24.27
CA GLY A 415 36.42 4.70 -24.74
C GLY A 415 36.55 4.28 -26.20
N GLU A 416 35.90 3.17 -26.56
CA GLU A 416 35.79 2.75 -27.98
C GLU A 416 34.70 3.52 -28.73
N GLU A 417 33.73 4.09 -28.00
CA GLU A 417 32.59 4.83 -28.54
C GLU A 417 32.31 6.09 -27.71
N CYS A 418 31.92 7.17 -28.39
CA CYS A 418 31.37 8.38 -27.79
C CYS A 418 30.13 8.79 -28.59
N THR A 419 28.96 8.73 -27.97
CA THR A 419 27.67 8.96 -28.66
C THR A 419 27.35 10.45 -28.88
N GLN A 420 27.86 11.34 -28.01
CA GLN A 420 27.61 12.78 -28.06
C GLN A 420 28.91 13.56 -27.80
N GLU A 421 29.74 13.69 -28.84
CA GLU A 421 31.06 14.32 -28.73
C GLU A 421 30.97 15.82 -28.38
N ASP A 422 30.00 16.53 -28.94
CA ASP A 422 29.81 17.97 -28.69
C ASP A 422 29.44 18.26 -27.23
N GLU A 423 28.60 17.41 -26.62
CA GLU A 423 28.26 17.52 -25.19
C GLU A 423 29.48 17.24 -24.29
N LEU A 424 30.27 16.22 -24.63
CA LEU A 424 31.50 15.92 -23.90
C LEU A 424 32.48 17.10 -23.98
N LEU A 425 32.69 17.67 -25.17
CA LEU A 425 33.54 18.84 -25.38
C LEU A 425 33.05 20.04 -24.56
N ASN A 426 31.74 20.27 -24.56
CA ASN A 426 31.09 21.32 -23.77
C ASN A 426 31.30 21.13 -22.25
N ILE A 427 31.15 19.90 -21.75
CA ILE A 427 31.40 19.57 -20.33
C ILE A 427 32.87 19.80 -19.98
N LEU A 428 33.80 19.36 -20.81
CA LEU A 428 35.23 19.51 -20.56
C LEU A 428 35.66 20.99 -20.61
N ALA A 429 35.03 21.81 -21.46
CA ALA A 429 35.29 23.25 -21.53
C ALA A 429 34.76 24.00 -20.29
N ASN A 430 33.56 23.65 -19.82
CA ASN A 430 32.84 24.46 -18.83
C ASN A 430 32.87 23.92 -17.40
N LYS A 431 33.16 22.64 -17.20
CA LYS A 431 33.26 22.03 -15.87
C LYS A 431 34.73 21.83 -15.51
N PRO A 432 35.27 22.54 -14.49
CA PRO A 432 36.68 22.46 -14.12
C PRO A 432 37.12 21.04 -13.77
N GLU A 433 36.29 20.30 -13.03
CA GLU A 433 36.58 18.93 -12.60
C GLU A 433 35.36 18.01 -12.87
N PRO A 434 35.20 17.53 -14.12
CA PRO A 434 34.18 16.56 -14.49
C PRO A 434 34.37 15.25 -13.72
N VAL A 435 33.28 14.58 -13.33
CA VAL A 435 33.36 13.31 -12.60
C VAL A 435 33.13 12.17 -13.58
N CYS A 436 34.13 11.29 -13.73
CA CYS A 436 34.02 10.06 -14.48
C CYS A 436 33.68 8.90 -13.53
N TYR A 437 32.66 8.13 -13.88
CA TYR A 437 32.26 6.91 -13.18
C TYR A 437 32.86 5.71 -13.90
N ASP A 438 33.58 4.85 -13.16
CA ASP A 438 34.00 3.54 -13.66
C ASP A 438 33.54 2.45 -12.67
N GLY A 439 32.62 1.59 -13.13
CA GLY A 439 32.09 0.48 -12.35
C GLY A 439 32.84 -0.82 -12.67
N PHE A 440 32.99 -1.69 -11.67
CA PHE A 440 33.35 -3.09 -11.95
C PHE A 440 32.74 -4.04 -10.92
N GLU A 441 32.39 -5.24 -11.40
CA GLU A 441 31.92 -6.34 -10.56
C GLU A 441 33.10 -7.13 -10.00
N LEU A 442 32.99 -7.52 -8.72
CA LEU A 442 33.99 -8.38 -8.11
C LEU A 442 33.93 -9.77 -8.73
N SER A 443 35.05 -10.21 -9.27
CA SER A 443 35.26 -11.60 -9.69
C SER A 443 36.25 -12.27 -8.72
N GLY A 444 36.23 -13.59 -8.63
CA GLY A 444 37.17 -14.34 -7.78
C GLY A 444 38.65 -14.18 -8.19
N ARG A 445 38.94 -13.61 -9.37
CA ARG A 445 40.29 -13.33 -9.88
C ARG A 445 40.27 -12.07 -10.73
N MET A 446 41.00 -11.04 -10.32
CA MET A 446 41.14 -9.81 -11.09
C MET A 446 41.99 -10.09 -12.35
N ASP A 447 41.39 -9.95 -13.53
CA ASP A 447 42.11 -10.05 -14.79
C ASP A 447 42.86 -8.75 -15.14
N ILE A 448 43.63 -8.77 -16.23
CA ILE A 448 44.41 -7.62 -16.70
C ILE A 448 43.52 -6.42 -17.04
N ALA A 449 42.31 -6.66 -17.53
CA ALA A 449 41.37 -5.59 -17.87
C ALA A 449 40.85 -4.91 -16.60
N GLN A 450 40.47 -5.70 -15.59
CA GLN A 450 39.98 -5.22 -14.29
C GLN A 450 41.07 -4.51 -13.47
N GLY A 451 42.33 -4.92 -13.59
CA GLY A 451 43.45 -4.31 -12.84
C GLY A 451 44.20 -3.22 -13.61
N ILE A 452 44.90 -3.62 -14.67
CA ILE A 452 45.88 -2.76 -15.36
C ILE A 452 45.18 -1.75 -16.27
N MET A 453 44.24 -2.20 -17.10
CA MET A 453 43.57 -1.29 -18.05
C MET A 453 42.74 -0.23 -17.33
N LYS A 454 41.97 -0.59 -16.31
CA LYS A 454 41.24 0.39 -15.48
C LYS A 454 42.16 1.42 -14.83
N THR A 455 43.33 0.99 -14.35
CA THR A 455 44.33 1.93 -13.80
C THR A 455 44.85 2.89 -14.87
N ILE A 456 45.18 2.39 -16.07
CA ILE A 456 45.62 3.23 -17.20
C ILE A 456 44.52 4.22 -17.59
N HIS A 457 43.28 3.76 -17.70
CA HIS A 457 42.12 4.58 -18.06
C HIS A 457 41.85 5.65 -17.01
N ALA A 458 41.84 5.29 -15.72
CA ALA A 458 41.68 6.25 -14.63
C ALA A 458 42.79 7.31 -14.63
N ASN A 459 44.05 6.91 -14.83
CA ASN A 459 45.17 7.86 -14.91
C ASN A 459 45.05 8.82 -16.10
N LYS A 460 44.63 8.32 -17.27
CA LYS A 460 44.35 9.17 -18.45
C LYS A 460 43.26 10.20 -18.14
N LEU A 461 42.15 9.77 -17.55
CA LEU A 461 41.05 10.66 -17.17
C LEU A 461 41.49 11.72 -16.14
N VAL A 462 42.26 11.33 -15.13
CA VAL A 462 42.84 12.27 -14.15
C VAL A 462 43.78 13.27 -14.83
N SER A 463 44.61 12.82 -15.78
CA SER A 463 45.51 13.70 -16.55
C SER A 463 44.75 14.70 -17.42
N ALA A 464 43.53 14.36 -17.85
CA ALA A 464 42.61 15.25 -18.54
C ALA A 464 41.83 16.18 -17.60
N GLY A 465 42.19 16.24 -16.30
CA GLY A 465 41.53 17.10 -15.32
C GLY A 465 40.16 16.58 -14.85
N CYS A 466 39.88 15.29 -14.98
CA CYS A 466 38.66 14.67 -14.46
C CYS A 466 38.89 14.04 -13.08
N ARG A 467 37.86 14.05 -12.23
CA ARG A 467 37.81 13.25 -11.01
C ARG A 467 37.25 11.86 -11.34
N VAL A 468 38.01 10.81 -11.05
CA VAL A 468 37.55 9.43 -11.29
C VAL A 468 36.98 8.83 -10.01
N LYS A 469 35.75 8.31 -10.09
CA LYS A 469 35.12 7.51 -9.04
C LYS A 469 35.04 6.06 -9.51
N ILE A 470 35.84 5.20 -8.87
CA ILE A 470 35.78 3.75 -9.09
C ILE A 470 34.77 3.17 -8.12
N VAL A 471 33.74 2.52 -8.65
CA VAL A 471 32.67 1.89 -7.85
C VAL A 471 32.80 0.39 -7.91
N ILE A 472 32.93 -0.22 -6.72
CA ILE A 472 32.91 -1.65 -6.54
C ILE A 472 31.44 -2.07 -6.43
N ALA A 473 30.94 -2.75 -7.46
CA ALA A 473 29.54 -3.14 -7.60
C ALA A 473 29.22 -4.43 -6.82
N ASP A 474 29.46 -4.43 -5.51
CA ASP A 474 29.34 -5.60 -4.62
C ASP A 474 27.90 -6.17 -4.54
N TRP A 475 26.89 -5.30 -4.56
CA TRP A 475 25.49 -5.73 -4.60
C TRP A 475 25.14 -6.46 -5.90
N PHE A 476 25.64 -5.99 -7.04
CA PHE A 476 25.41 -6.62 -8.35
C PHE A 476 26.17 -7.93 -8.49
N ALA A 477 27.40 -8.01 -7.95
CA ALA A 477 28.19 -9.24 -7.94
C ALA A 477 27.45 -10.39 -7.21
N LYS A 478 26.72 -10.08 -6.13
CA LYS A 478 25.90 -11.06 -5.41
C LYS A 478 24.69 -11.54 -6.23
N LEU A 479 24.16 -10.72 -7.13
CA LEU A 479 23.04 -11.09 -8.02
C LEU A 479 23.48 -11.95 -9.21
N ASN A 480 24.74 -11.85 -9.61
CA ASN A 480 25.30 -12.60 -10.74
C ASN A 480 25.94 -13.94 -10.34
N THR A 481 26.06 -14.25 -9.04
CA THR A 481 26.45 -15.59 -8.61
C THR A 481 25.30 -16.57 -8.84
N PRO A 482 25.45 -17.60 -9.71
CA PRO A 482 24.42 -18.62 -9.86
C PRO A 482 24.16 -19.26 -8.50
N SER A 483 22.88 -19.44 -8.16
CA SER A 483 22.51 -20.26 -7.02
C SER A 483 23.13 -21.63 -7.24
N VAL A 484 24.10 -22.00 -6.40
CA VAL A 484 24.64 -23.35 -6.39
C VAL A 484 23.49 -24.24 -5.90
N SER A 485 22.84 -24.93 -6.83
CA SER A 485 21.74 -25.86 -6.56
C SER A 485 22.21 -27.07 -5.77
#